data_AF-D5VRW0-F1
#
_entry.id   AF-D5VRW0-F1
#
_cell.length_a   1.000
_cell.length_b   1.000
_cell.length_c   1.000
_cell.angle_alpha   90.00
_cell.angle_beta   90.00
_cell.angle_gamma   90.00
#
_symmetry.space_group_name_H-M   'P 1'
#
loop_
_entity.id
_entity.type
_entity.pdbx_description
1 polymer ?
#
loop_
_entity_poly.entity_id
_entity_poly.type
_entity_poly.pdbx_seq_one_letter_code
_entity_poly.pdbx_strand_id
1 'polypeptide(L)'
;MIKRDVAFRVKRDEEILELCRALEKMGLNCTVESKDRRVKVSIYGYDKESLKENYRNVMSLIYKIKNKYNPDKRGLYKYYLSELKYPVNKELVMETLKALGYKVIYNEDESYIKTDVDIDTFNSILENLFNISNELRFSRLGSKPVKNLVVLVSYINGVPPEDVIEEALEKGFFRVEEGRIVLNKSIELAKKYFLEGEDGGKDTGEER
;
A
#
# COMPACT_ATOMS: atom_id res chain seq x y z
N MET A 1 -5.84 35.95 -19.86
CA MET A 1 -5.91 34.73 -19.00
C MET A 1 -6.88 35.00 -17.86
N ILE A 2 -7.77 34.05 -17.62
CA ILE A 2 -8.75 34.09 -16.51
C ILE A 2 -8.13 33.33 -15.33
N LYS A 3 -8.40 33.80 -14.11
CA LYS A 3 -7.82 33.27 -12.86
C LYS A 3 -8.91 32.77 -11.92
N ARG A 4 -8.62 31.70 -11.18
CA ARG A 4 -9.40 31.24 -10.03
C ARG A 4 -8.49 30.77 -8.91
N ASP A 5 -8.83 31.13 -7.68
CA ASP A 5 -8.05 30.78 -6.49
C ASP A 5 -8.72 29.67 -5.69
N VAL A 6 -7.90 28.78 -5.13
CA VAL A 6 -8.28 27.79 -4.11
C VAL A 6 -7.35 27.95 -2.93
N ALA A 7 -7.90 27.94 -1.72
CA ALA A 7 -7.10 27.95 -0.50
C ALA A 7 -7.47 26.77 0.39
N PHE A 8 -6.47 26.16 1.01
CA PHE A 8 -6.66 25.06 1.95
C PHE A 8 -5.56 25.03 3.01
N ARG A 9 -5.82 24.32 4.11
CA ARG A 9 -4.82 24.04 5.14
C ARG A 9 -4.17 22.69 4.88
N VAL A 10 -2.87 22.64 5.16
CA VAL A 10 -2.06 21.42 5.25
C VAL A 10 -1.67 21.19 6.71
N LYS A 11 -1.34 19.95 7.07
CA LYS A 11 -0.79 19.60 8.39
C LYS A 11 0.73 19.57 8.37
N ARG A 12 1.34 19.19 7.25
CA ARG A 12 2.79 19.00 7.11
C ARG A 12 3.33 19.49 5.77
N ASP A 13 4.63 19.73 5.70
CA ASP A 13 5.26 20.33 4.51
C ASP A 13 5.33 19.37 3.33
N GLU A 14 5.32 18.07 3.59
CA GLU A 14 5.29 17.03 2.56
C GLU A 14 4.03 17.09 1.70
N GLU A 15 2.89 17.52 2.26
CA GLU A 15 1.66 17.78 1.47
C GLU A 15 1.90 18.86 0.42
N ILE A 16 2.65 19.92 0.77
CA ILE A 16 2.97 21.03 -0.12
C ILE A 16 3.94 20.56 -1.20
N LEU A 17 4.99 19.83 -0.81
CA LEU A 17 5.99 19.31 -1.75
C LEU A 17 5.38 18.33 -2.75
N GLU A 18 4.51 17.42 -2.29
CA GLU A 18 3.79 16.49 -3.16
C GLU A 18 2.85 17.21 -4.11
N LEU A 19 2.13 18.24 -3.63
CA LEU A 19 1.29 19.08 -4.47
C LEU A 19 2.09 19.77 -5.57
N CYS A 20 3.20 20.43 -5.23
CA CYS A 20 4.02 21.15 -6.21
C CYS A 20 4.56 20.21 -7.30
N ARG A 21 5.12 19.06 -6.91
CA ARG A 21 5.62 18.05 -7.87
C ARG A 21 4.52 17.53 -8.79
N ALA A 22 3.33 17.27 -8.25
CA ALA A 22 2.22 16.77 -9.03
C ALA A 22 1.66 17.84 -9.98
N LEU A 23 1.53 19.10 -9.54
CA LEU A 23 1.10 20.22 -10.40
C LEU A 23 2.08 20.47 -11.55
N GLU A 24 3.38 20.44 -11.26
CA GLU A 24 4.45 20.57 -12.26
C GLU A 24 4.37 19.45 -13.31
N LYS A 25 4.22 18.20 -12.86
CA LYS A 25 4.09 17.03 -13.77
C LYS A 25 2.85 17.12 -14.66
N MET A 26 1.77 17.75 -14.20
CA MET A 26 0.56 17.95 -14.99
C MET A 26 0.67 19.09 -16.01
N GLY A 27 1.75 19.89 -15.96
CA GLY A 27 1.95 21.03 -16.88
C GLY A 27 0.89 22.13 -16.73
N LEU A 28 0.23 22.21 -15.57
CA LEU A 28 -0.83 23.19 -15.34
C LEU A 28 -0.25 24.57 -15.07
N ASN A 29 -0.78 25.58 -15.75
CA ASN A 29 -0.45 26.97 -15.46
C ASN A 29 -1.09 27.38 -14.13
N CYS A 30 -0.32 27.27 -13.05
CA CYS A 30 -0.74 27.61 -11.71
C CYS A 30 0.44 28.15 -10.88
N THR A 31 0.14 28.92 -9.84
CA THR A 31 1.11 29.31 -8.83
C THR A 31 0.66 28.80 -7.47
N VAL A 32 1.63 28.41 -6.65
CA VAL A 32 1.40 27.92 -5.28
C VAL A 32 2.09 28.87 -4.31
N GLU A 33 1.31 29.44 -3.40
CA GLU A 33 1.79 30.26 -2.30
C GLU A 33 1.47 29.55 -0.98
N SER A 34 2.43 29.50 -0.05
CA SER A 34 2.20 28.93 1.28
C SER A 34 2.60 29.92 2.37
N LYS A 35 1.71 30.13 3.34
CA LYS A 35 1.96 30.94 4.53
C LYS A 35 1.23 30.33 5.73
N ASP A 36 1.93 30.12 6.83
CA ASP A 36 1.35 29.63 8.10
C ASP A 36 0.45 28.40 7.93
N ARG A 37 0.94 27.35 7.24
CA ARG A 37 0.21 26.11 6.91
C ARG A 37 -1.04 26.29 6.03
N ARG A 38 -1.26 27.49 5.47
CA ARG A 38 -2.28 27.75 4.45
C ARG A 38 -1.61 27.78 3.10
N VAL A 39 -2.08 26.93 2.21
CA VAL A 39 -1.67 26.89 0.80
C VAL A 39 -2.76 27.55 -0.02
N LYS A 40 -2.36 28.48 -0.88
CA LYS A 40 -3.18 29.09 -1.92
C LYS A 40 -2.64 28.64 -3.27
N VAL A 41 -3.51 28.08 -4.10
CA VAL A 41 -3.22 27.73 -5.48
C VAL A 41 -4.01 28.68 -6.38
N SER A 42 -3.29 29.50 -7.14
CA SER A 42 -3.87 30.34 -8.18
C SER A 42 -3.80 29.60 -9.51
N ILE A 43 -4.97 29.37 -10.10
CA ILE A 43 -5.15 28.52 -11.28
C ILE A 43 -5.51 29.41 -12.47
N TYR A 44 -4.84 29.22 -13.60
CA TYR A 44 -5.02 30.04 -14.78
C TYR A 44 -5.59 29.24 -15.95
N GLY A 45 -6.37 29.92 -16.80
CA GLY A 45 -6.90 29.39 -18.05
C GLY A 45 -6.87 30.45 -19.15
N TYR A 46 -6.82 30.00 -20.40
CA TYR A 46 -6.88 30.88 -21.57
C TYR A 46 -8.31 31.38 -21.81
N ASP A 47 -9.29 30.52 -21.52
CA ASP A 47 -10.72 30.77 -21.60
C ASP A 47 -11.45 30.17 -20.37
N LYS A 48 -12.79 30.21 -20.37
CA LYS A 48 -13.60 29.69 -19.25
C LYS A 48 -13.60 28.16 -19.15
N GLU A 49 -13.48 27.45 -20.27
CA GLU A 49 -13.55 25.99 -20.31
C GLU A 49 -12.24 25.38 -19.80
N SER A 50 -11.11 25.83 -20.32
CA SER A 50 -9.76 25.49 -19.84
C SER A 50 -9.58 25.82 -18.36
N LEU A 51 -10.06 26.98 -17.88
CA LEU A 51 -10.03 27.30 -16.46
C LEU A 51 -10.85 26.31 -15.62
N LYS A 52 -12.01 25.89 -16.11
CA LYS A 52 -12.89 24.95 -15.40
C LYS A 52 -12.28 23.56 -15.33
N GLU A 53 -11.63 23.10 -16.41
CA GLU A 53 -10.90 21.84 -16.44
C GLU A 53 -9.68 21.86 -15.51
N ASN A 54 -8.82 22.87 -15.65
CA ASN A 54 -7.66 23.06 -14.77
C ASN A 54 -8.08 23.10 -13.30
N TYR A 55 -9.16 23.81 -12.98
CA TYR A 55 -9.71 23.86 -11.62
C TYR A 55 -10.13 22.47 -11.11
N ARG A 56 -10.83 21.67 -11.92
CA ARG A 56 -11.24 20.31 -11.53
C ARG A 56 -10.04 19.42 -11.27
N ASN A 57 -9.03 19.50 -12.15
CA ASN A 57 -7.79 18.74 -12.03
C ASN A 57 -7.03 19.08 -10.74
N VAL A 58 -6.86 20.37 -10.44
CA VAL A 58 -6.23 20.84 -9.20
C VAL A 58 -7.03 20.42 -7.97
N MET A 59 -8.35 20.57 -7.98
CA MET A 59 -9.20 20.16 -6.85
C MET A 59 -9.13 18.65 -6.58
N SER A 60 -9.13 17.84 -7.64
CA SER A 60 -8.98 16.38 -7.55
C SER A 60 -7.64 16.03 -6.91
N LEU A 61 -6.55 16.66 -7.35
CA LEU A 61 -5.22 16.48 -6.78
C LEU A 61 -5.15 16.88 -5.29
N ILE A 62 -5.69 18.05 -4.94
CA ILE A 62 -5.74 18.51 -3.54
C ILE A 62 -6.50 17.51 -2.68
N TYR A 63 -7.65 17.03 -3.15
CA TYR A 63 -8.46 16.04 -2.41
C TYR A 63 -7.70 14.73 -2.22
N LYS A 64 -7.02 14.26 -3.27
CA LYS A 64 -6.19 13.06 -3.25
C LYS A 64 -5.08 13.14 -2.20
N ILE A 65 -4.27 14.20 -2.24
CA ILE A 65 -3.20 14.46 -1.27
C ILE A 65 -3.79 14.54 0.14
N LYS A 66 -4.88 15.29 0.32
CA LYS A 66 -5.51 15.39 1.63
C LYS A 66 -5.90 14.04 2.21
N ASN A 67 -6.51 13.15 1.43
CA ASN A 67 -6.92 11.82 1.94
C ASN A 67 -5.74 10.89 2.24
N LYS A 68 -4.57 11.13 1.63
CA LYS A 68 -3.34 10.40 1.92
C LYS A 68 -2.75 10.80 3.27
N TYR A 69 -2.81 12.07 3.63
CA TYR A 69 -2.21 12.61 4.87
C TYR A 69 -3.20 12.88 5.99
N ASN A 70 -4.50 12.83 5.72
CA ASN A 70 -5.54 13.11 6.68
C ASN A 70 -6.59 11.98 6.65
N PRO A 71 -6.91 11.40 7.80
CA PRO A 71 -7.92 10.36 7.85
C PRO A 71 -9.31 10.95 7.62
N ASP A 72 -10.21 10.14 7.06
CA ASP A 72 -11.62 10.49 6.97
C ASP A 72 -12.31 10.45 8.35
N LYS A 73 -13.62 10.74 8.39
CA LYS A 73 -14.40 10.75 9.64
C LYS A 73 -14.38 9.41 10.40
N ARG A 74 -13.99 8.30 9.75
CA ARG A 74 -13.87 6.96 10.34
C ARG A 74 -12.44 6.64 10.79
N GLY A 75 -11.50 7.59 10.66
CA GLY A 75 -10.10 7.39 10.99
C GLY A 75 -9.28 6.72 9.87
N LEU A 76 -9.77 6.68 8.63
CA LEU A 76 -9.12 5.95 7.54
C LEU A 76 -8.44 6.87 6.53
N TYR A 77 -7.16 6.62 6.27
CA TYR A 77 -6.38 7.22 5.17
C TYR A 77 -6.67 6.50 3.85
N LYS A 78 -6.43 7.15 2.71
CA LYS A 78 -6.60 6.57 1.36
C LYS A 78 -5.28 6.56 0.59
N TYR A 79 -4.87 5.38 0.13
CA TYR A 79 -3.67 5.17 -0.67
C TYR A 79 -4.01 4.54 -2.02
N TYR A 80 -3.69 5.24 -3.11
CA TYR A 80 -3.85 4.71 -4.46
C TYR A 80 -2.69 3.77 -4.79
N LEU A 81 -3.00 2.58 -5.30
CA LEU A 81 -2.01 1.53 -5.58
C LEU A 81 -1.03 1.92 -6.70
N SER A 82 -1.44 2.82 -7.60
CA SER A 82 -0.58 3.36 -8.65
C SER A 82 0.47 4.37 -8.18
N GLU A 83 0.41 4.79 -6.91
CA GLU A 83 1.27 5.82 -6.33
C GLU A 83 2.06 5.34 -5.11
N LEU A 84 2.12 4.02 -4.90
CA LEU A 84 2.94 3.46 -3.85
C LEU A 84 4.40 3.85 -4.07
N LYS A 85 5.05 4.34 -3.01
CA LYS A 85 6.47 4.70 -3.03
C LYS A 85 7.35 3.48 -3.34
N TYR A 86 6.97 2.31 -2.84
CA TYR A 86 7.63 1.04 -3.11
C TYR A 86 6.65 0.11 -3.85
N PRO A 87 7.06 -0.47 -4.99
CA PRO A 87 6.16 -1.30 -5.80
C PRO A 87 5.99 -2.67 -5.15
N VAL A 88 4.93 -2.81 -4.34
CA VAL A 88 4.54 -4.05 -3.68
C VAL A 88 3.21 -4.53 -4.25
N ASN A 89 3.06 -5.85 -4.35
CA ASN A 89 1.84 -6.44 -4.83
C ASN A 89 0.63 -6.15 -3.92
N LYS A 90 -0.52 -5.77 -4.49
CA LYS A 90 -1.74 -5.41 -3.74
C LYS A 90 -2.19 -6.47 -2.74
N GLU A 91 -2.17 -7.76 -3.12
CA GLU A 91 -2.59 -8.84 -2.24
C GLU A 91 -1.69 -8.91 -1.01
N LEU A 92 -0.36 -8.83 -1.21
CA LEU A 92 0.61 -8.81 -0.13
C LEU A 92 0.44 -7.61 0.81
N VAL A 93 0.19 -6.40 0.28
CA VAL A 93 -0.08 -5.22 1.11
C VAL A 93 -1.32 -5.43 1.98
N MET A 94 -2.41 -5.90 1.39
CA MET A 94 -3.67 -6.12 2.10
C MET A 94 -3.55 -7.22 3.16
N GLU A 95 -2.91 -8.34 2.83
CA GLU A 95 -2.69 -9.45 3.77
C GLU A 95 -1.80 -9.03 4.93
N THR A 96 -0.72 -8.28 4.65
CA THR A 96 0.17 -7.76 5.70
C THR A 96 -0.57 -6.84 6.65
N LEU A 97 -1.32 -5.86 6.12
CA LEU A 97 -2.09 -4.94 6.96
C LEU A 97 -3.11 -5.68 7.83
N LYS A 98 -3.81 -6.69 7.27
CA LYS A 98 -4.77 -7.51 8.03
C LYS A 98 -4.08 -8.34 9.12
N ALA A 99 -2.95 -8.95 8.80
CA ALA A 99 -2.17 -9.76 9.75
C ALA A 99 -1.64 -8.92 10.93
N LEU A 100 -1.31 -7.64 10.68
CA LEU A 100 -0.95 -6.67 11.72
C LEU A 100 -2.16 -6.13 12.51
N GLY A 101 -3.38 -6.55 12.19
CA GLY A 101 -4.60 -6.11 12.87
C GLY A 101 -5.15 -4.75 12.40
N TYR A 102 -4.64 -4.17 11.32
CA TYR A 102 -5.13 -2.91 10.78
C TYR A 102 -6.42 -3.08 10.00
N LYS A 103 -7.23 -2.02 9.96
CA LYS A 103 -8.43 -1.98 9.11
C LYS A 103 -8.00 -1.87 7.66
N VAL A 104 -8.61 -2.68 6.79
CA VAL A 104 -8.34 -2.65 5.35
C VAL A 104 -9.66 -2.65 4.60
N ILE A 105 -9.90 -1.59 3.82
CA ILE A 105 -11.00 -1.52 2.86
C ILE A 105 -10.39 -1.29 1.48
N TYR A 106 -10.57 -2.25 0.59
CA TYR A 106 -10.13 -2.13 -0.79
C TYR A 106 -11.29 -1.68 -1.67
N ASN A 107 -11.03 -0.71 -2.55
CA ASN A 107 -11.95 -0.35 -3.62
C ASN A 107 -11.31 -0.77 -4.94
N GLU A 108 -11.95 -1.73 -5.60
CA GLU A 108 -11.42 -2.32 -6.83
C GLU A 108 -11.53 -1.38 -8.02
N ASP A 109 -12.65 -0.66 -8.14
CA ASP A 109 -12.93 0.23 -9.27
C ASP A 109 -11.92 1.38 -9.40
N GLU A 110 -11.57 2.02 -8.28
CA GLU A 110 -10.62 3.13 -8.23
C GLU A 110 -9.20 2.70 -7.84
N SER A 111 -8.97 1.41 -7.57
CA SER A 111 -7.66 0.83 -7.20
C SER A 111 -6.97 1.56 -6.04
N TYR A 112 -7.67 1.67 -4.90
CA TYR A 112 -7.10 2.22 -3.67
C TYR A 112 -7.39 1.35 -2.45
N ILE A 113 -6.50 1.46 -1.46
CA ILE A 113 -6.68 0.90 -0.12
C ILE A 113 -7.02 2.03 0.84
N LYS A 114 -7.98 1.79 1.73
CA LYS A 114 -8.19 2.59 2.93
C LYS A 114 -7.78 1.81 4.17
N THR A 115 -7.05 2.47 5.06
CA THR A 115 -6.56 1.87 6.31
C THR A 115 -6.38 2.91 7.40
N ASP A 116 -6.36 2.50 8.67
CA ASP A 116 -6.11 3.34 9.83
C ASP A 116 -4.60 3.59 10.09
N VAL A 117 -3.74 3.13 9.18
CA VAL A 117 -2.29 3.36 9.19
C VAL A 117 -1.96 4.70 8.50
N ASP A 118 -1.20 5.55 9.17
CA ASP A 118 -0.69 6.80 8.60
C ASP A 118 0.39 6.55 7.52
N ILE A 119 0.70 7.59 6.74
CA ILE A 119 1.57 7.46 5.57
C ILE A 119 3.00 7.04 5.90
N ASP A 120 3.54 7.44 7.05
CA ASP A 120 4.93 7.13 7.40
C ASP A 120 5.04 5.65 7.77
N THR A 121 4.13 5.17 8.62
CA THR A 121 4.02 3.75 8.96
C THR A 121 3.70 2.89 7.73
N PHE A 122 2.76 3.34 6.89
CA PHE A 122 2.39 2.61 5.67
C PHE A 122 3.58 2.48 4.70
N ASN A 123 4.33 3.57 4.49
CA ASN A 123 5.53 3.52 3.65
C ASN A 123 6.63 2.62 4.24
N SER A 124 6.80 2.60 5.56
CA SER A 124 7.77 1.71 6.22
C SER A 124 7.42 0.24 6.02
N ILE A 125 6.13 -0.12 6.14
CA ILE A 125 5.64 -1.48 5.83
C ILE A 125 5.98 -1.83 4.38
N LEU A 126 5.64 -0.94 3.43
CA LEU A 126 5.90 -1.18 2.01
C LEU A 126 7.39 -1.33 1.69
N GLU A 127 8.25 -0.54 2.31
CA GLU A 127 9.70 -0.63 2.16
C GLU A 127 10.23 -1.98 2.60
N ASN A 128 9.82 -2.46 3.78
CA ASN A 128 10.25 -3.75 4.31
C ASN A 128 9.77 -4.91 3.43
N LEU A 129 8.50 -4.90 3.02
CA LEU A 129 7.95 -5.91 2.10
C LEU A 129 8.70 -5.92 0.75
N PHE A 130 9.04 -4.74 0.24
CA PHE A 130 9.79 -4.59 -1.01
C PHE A 130 11.22 -5.13 -0.88
N ASN A 131 11.90 -4.83 0.24
CA ASN A 131 13.26 -5.30 0.51
C ASN A 131 13.31 -6.83 0.60
N ILE A 132 12.42 -7.44 1.38
CA ILE A 132 12.30 -8.90 1.48
C ILE A 132 12.00 -9.52 0.11
N SER A 133 11.10 -8.91 -0.66
CA SER A 133 10.78 -9.36 -2.03
C SER A 133 12.00 -9.32 -2.96
N ASN A 134 12.88 -8.34 -2.79
CA ASN A 134 14.11 -8.21 -3.58
C ASN A 134 15.18 -9.24 -3.20
N GLU A 135 15.30 -9.60 -1.92
CA GLU A 135 16.18 -10.69 -1.47
C GLU A 135 15.79 -12.00 -2.16
N LEU A 136 14.48 -12.25 -2.28
CA LEU A 136 13.93 -13.41 -2.96
C LEU A 136 13.97 -13.36 -4.50
N ARG A 137 14.53 -12.30 -5.12
CA ARG A 137 14.49 -12.11 -6.58
C ARG A 137 15.11 -13.27 -7.36
N PHE A 138 16.20 -13.84 -6.86
CA PHE A 138 16.92 -14.96 -7.47
C PHE A 138 16.60 -16.32 -6.83
N SER A 139 15.62 -16.36 -5.92
CA SER A 139 15.17 -17.60 -5.31
C SER A 139 14.50 -18.53 -6.34
N ARG A 140 14.47 -19.83 -6.03
CA ARG A 140 13.80 -20.86 -6.83
C ARG A 140 12.28 -20.87 -6.64
N LEU A 141 11.69 -19.89 -5.94
CA LEU A 141 10.24 -19.83 -5.69
C LEU A 141 9.48 -19.66 -7.01
N GLY A 142 8.63 -20.64 -7.32
CA GLY A 142 8.03 -20.80 -8.64
C GLY A 142 6.87 -19.85 -8.92
N SER A 143 6.01 -19.58 -7.93
CA SER A 143 4.78 -18.80 -8.13
C SER A 143 4.73 -17.55 -7.24
N LYS A 144 3.97 -16.55 -7.71
CA LYS A 144 3.75 -15.30 -6.96
C LYS A 144 3.05 -15.53 -5.61
N PRO A 145 2.04 -16.41 -5.47
CA PRO A 145 1.47 -16.73 -4.16
C PRO A 145 2.49 -17.31 -3.17
N VAL A 146 3.39 -18.19 -3.64
CA VAL A 146 4.47 -18.75 -2.80
C VAL A 146 5.42 -17.64 -2.34
N LYS A 147 5.84 -16.76 -3.26
CA LYS A 147 6.68 -15.59 -2.90
C LYS A 147 5.98 -14.68 -1.89
N ASN A 148 4.71 -14.34 -2.12
CA ASN A 148 3.95 -13.49 -1.20
C ASN A 148 3.84 -14.12 0.20
N LEU A 149 3.60 -15.43 0.29
CA LEU A 149 3.56 -16.13 1.58
C LEU A 149 4.89 -16.00 2.33
N VAL A 150 6.01 -16.26 1.65
CA VAL A 150 7.34 -16.15 2.28
C VAL A 150 7.61 -14.72 2.75
N VAL A 151 7.32 -13.72 1.91
CA VAL A 151 7.50 -12.30 2.27
C VAL A 151 6.62 -11.92 3.46
N LEU A 152 5.35 -12.33 3.46
CA LEU A 152 4.40 -12.06 4.52
C LEU A 152 4.87 -12.65 5.85
N VAL A 153 5.23 -13.94 5.85
CA VAL A 153 5.65 -14.65 7.07
C VAL A 153 6.98 -14.08 7.60
N SER A 154 7.95 -13.86 6.71
CA SER A 154 9.23 -13.26 7.06
C SER A 154 9.03 -11.90 7.73
N TYR A 155 8.18 -11.06 7.15
CA TYR A 155 7.87 -9.74 7.70
C TYR A 155 7.16 -9.80 9.06
N ILE A 156 6.13 -10.64 9.19
CA ILE A 156 5.31 -10.71 10.42
C ILE A 156 6.09 -11.35 11.58
N ASN A 157 6.86 -12.41 11.31
CA ASN A 157 7.57 -13.15 12.35
C ASN A 157 9.00 -12.62 12.58
N GLY A 158 9.49 -11.70 11.74
CA GLY A 158 10.84 -11.14 11.86
C GLY A 158 11.95 -12.16 11.60
N VAL A 159 11.67 -13.16 10.77
CA VAL A 159 12.61 -14.25 10.42
C VAL A 159 13.12 -14.09 8.99
N PRO A 160 14.36 -14.51 8.68
CA PRO A 160 14.90 -14.52 7.33
C PRO A 160 13.99 -15.27 6.34
N PRO A 161 13.87 -14.82 5.08
CA PRO A 161 13.06 -15.49 4.06
C PRO A 161 13.49 -16.93 3.78
N GLU A 162 14.80 -17.21 3.88
CA GLU A 162 15.37 -18.54 3.72
C GLU A 162 14.86 -19.51 4.79
N ASP A 163 14.84 -19.09 6.05
CA ASP A 163 14.36 -19.90 7.18
C ASP A 163 12.88 -20.29 6.98
N VAL A 164 12.05 -19.35 6.49
CA VAL A 164 10.64 -19.62 6.15
C VAL A 164 10.53 -20.67 5.04
N ILE A 165 11.40 -20.61 4.03
CA ILE A 165 11.39 -21.56 2.91
C ILE A 165 11.79 -22.95 3.40
N GLU A 166 12.83 -23.05 4.22
CA GLU A 166 13.31 -24.31 4.81
C GLU A 166 12.21 -24.96 5.66
N GLU A 167 11.63 -24.21 6.60
CA GLU A 167 10.54 -24.72 7.44
C GLU A 167 9.32 -25.14 6.61
N ALA A 168 8.96 -24.36 5.58
CA ALA A 168 7.83 -24.71 4.70
C ALA A 168 8.06 -25.99 3.88
N LEU A 169 9.31 -26.29 3.51
CA LEU A 169 9.70 -27.54 2.88
C LEU A 169 9.66 -28.71 3.88
N GLU A 170 10.22 -28.53 5.08
CA GLU A 170 10.23 -29.55 6.14
C GLU A 170 8.83 -29.96 6.58
N LYS A 171 7.93 -28.99 6.76
CA LYS A 171 6.51 -29.21 7.13
C LYS A 171 5.65 -29.66 5.94
N GLY A 172 6.25 -29.74 4.74
CA GLY A 172 5.61 -30.20 3.51
C GLY A 172 4.54 -29.26 2.97
N PHE A 173 4.55 -27.98 3.34
CA PHE A 173 3.73 -26.94 2.71
C PHE A 173 4.24 -26.62 1.30
N PHE A 174 5.56 -26.68 1.11
CA PHE A 174 6.22 -26.58 -0.18
C PHE A 174 6.80 -27.92 -0.62
N ARG A 175 7.11 -28.03 -1.91
CA ARG A 175 7.90 -29.11 -2.50
C ARG A 175 8.80 -28.57 -3.60
N VAL A 176 9.84 -29.34 -3.94
CA VAL A 176 10.68 -29.06 -5.11
C VAL A 176 10.12 -29.82 -6.32
N GLU A 177 9.78 -29.10 -7.37
CA GLU A 177 9.25 -29.61 -8.64
C GLU A 177 10.00 -28.95 -9.78
N GLU A 178 10.64 -29.74 -10.66
CA GLU A 178 11.42 -29.25 -11.80
C GLU A 178 12.47 -28.17 -11.41
N GLY A 179 13.10 -28.33 -10.23
CA GLY A 179 14.09 -27.38 -9.72
C GLY A 179 13.52 -26.07 -9.18
N ARG A 180 12.18 -25.95 -9.04
CA ARG A 180 11.49 -24.82 -8.43
C ARG A 180 10.78 -25.22 -7.15
N ILE A 181 10.66 -24.28 -6.23
CA ILE A 181 9.89 -24.45 -5.00
C ILE A 181 8.46 -24.03 -5.30
N VAL A 182 7.54 -24.98 -5.17
CA VAL A 182 6.11 -24.80 -5.45
C VAL A 182 5.29 -25.16 -4.24
N LEU A 183 4.04 -24.72 -4.25
CA LEU A 183 3.07 -25.03 -3.21
C LEU A 183 2.66 -26.51 -3.29
N ASN A 184 2.70 -27.21 -2.17
CA ASN A 184 2.30 -28.62 -2.06
C ASN A 184 0.93 -28.81 -1.36
N LYS A 185 0.60 -27.93 -0.40
CA LYS A 185 -0.67 -27.90 0.35
C LYS A 185 -1.44 -26.61 0.07
N SER A 186 -2.64 -26.42 0.65
CA SER A 186 -3.34 -25.13 0.53
C SER A 186 -2.49 -23.98 1.11
N ILE A 187 -2.48 -22.83 0.42
CA ILE A 187 -1.79 -21.63 0.90
C ILE A 187 -2.38 -21.12 2.20
N GLU A 188 -3.69 -21.30 2.41
CA GLU A 188 -4.38 -20.91 3.63
C GLU A 188 -3.97 -21.77 4.83
N LEU A 189 -3.66 -23.06 4.60
CA LEU A 189 -3.11 -23.92 5.66
C LEU A 189 -1.71 -23.47 6.06
N ALA A 190 -0.88 -23.09 5.09
CA ALA A 190 0.46 -22.57 5.37
C ALA A 190 0.37 -21.23 6.12
N LYS A 191 -0.48 -20.30 5.68
CA LYS A 191 -0.74 -19.03 6.39
C LYS A 191 -1.17 -19.28 7.84
N LYS A 192 -2.14 -20.17 8.06
CA LYS A 192 -2.61 -20.51 9.40
C LYS A 192 -1.47 -21.02 10.27
N TYR A 193 -0.66 -21.95 9.76
CA TYR A 193 0.50 -22.49 10.47
C TYR A 193 1.48 -21.39 10.89
N PHE A 194 1.90 -20.56 9.95
CA PHE A 194 2.96 -19.57 10.18
C PHE A 194 2.50 -18.31 10.92
N LEU A 195 1.22 -17.92 10.80
CA LEU A 195 0.71 -16.66 11.34
C LEU A 195 -0.13 -16.83 12.61
N GLU A 196 -0.76 -17.99 12.82
CA GLU A 196 -1.59 -18.26 14.01
C GLU A 196 -0.91 -19.22 15.01
N GLY A 197 0.19 -19.88 14.64
CA GLY A 197 0.91 -20.86 15.46
C GLY A 197 0.22 -22.23 15.54
N GLU A 198 0.93 -23.23 16.09
CA GLU A 198 0.46 -24.63 16.16
C GLU A 198 -0.80 -24.86 17.03
N ASP A 199 -1.27 -23.86 17.79
CA ASP A 199 -2.45 -23.98 18.64
C ASP A 199 -3.80 -23.76 17.91
N GLY A 200 -3.79 -23.39 16.63
CA GLY A 200 -5.01 -23.25 15.82
C GLY A 200 -5.69 -24.58 15.43
N GLY A 201 -5.19 -25.72 15.94
CA GLY A 201 -5.58 -27.07 15.53
C GLY A 201 -5.81 -28.05 16.67
N LYS A 202 -6.10 -27.60 17.90
CA LYS A 202 -6.59 -28.48 18.97
C LYS A 202 -8.07 -28.26 19.24
N ASP A 203 -8.83 -29.24 18.76
CA ASP A 203 -10.03 -29.81 19.36
C ASP A 203 -11.32 -28.98 19.43
N THR A 204 -12.27 -29.34 18.56
CA THR A 204 -13.50 -29.99 19.03
C THR A 204 -13.88 -31.04 18.00
N GLY A 205 -13.31 -32.24 18.14
CA GLY A 205 -13.54 -33.34 17.23
C GLY A 205 -13.37 -34.70 17.88
N GLU A 206 -13.91 -34.90 19.09
CA GLU A 206 -14.29 -36.24 19.54
C GLU A 206 -15.73 -36.26 20.05
N GLU A 207 -16.51 -37.09 19.36
CA GLU A 207 -17.85 -37.55 19.70
C GLU A 207 -17.84 -38.33 21.02
N ARG A 208 -18.88 -38.12 21.84
CA ARG A 208 -19.81 -39.16 22.30
C ARG A 208 -21.02 -38.55 23.01
#